data_AF-A0A954MWD5-F1
#
_entry.id   AF-A0A954MWD5-F1
#
_cell.length_a   1.000
_cell.length_b   1.000
_cell.length_c   1.000
_cell.angle_alpha   90.00
_cell.angle_beta   90.00
_cell.angle_gamma   90.00
#
_symmetry.space_group_name_H-M   'P 1'
#
loop_
_entity.id
_entity.type
_entity.pdbx_description
1 polymer ?
#
loop_
_entity_poly.entity_id
_entity_poly.type
_entity_poly.pdbx_seq_one_letter_code
_entity_poly.pdbx_strand_id
1 'polypeptide(L)'
;MGVSIYYDASRSTPLTPEEQKAIDAIVEKYSVAKEIEQFLETGVGWRGEGFDISPPQFRKPGVIFQGATGLPLETTQEYVTAAKRWCQVLTEIRRTVPGAEWSVHIEDTDIPWDEEQQAYVLEEYNLEELEEYDVEEEEPVQPKPAPKRSPQKKPWYLPILNFLRMLFPSK
;
A
#
# COMPACT_ATOMS: atom_id res chain seq x y z
N MET A 1 -4.77 -0.55 -7.67
CA MET A 1 -5.64 -1.44 -6.86
C MET A 1 -4.81 -1.79 -5.64
N GLY A 2 -5.38 -1.71 -4.43
CA GLY A 2 -4.65 -1.99 -3.19
C GLY A 2 -5.12 -3.33 -2.61
N VAL A 3 -4.31 -3.90 -1.72
CA VAL A 3 -4.63 -5.14 -0.99
C VAL A 3 -4.80 -4.79 0.48
N SER A 4 -5.80 -5.38 1.12
CA SER A 4 -6.09 -5.14 2.54
C SER A 4 -6.32 -6.44 3.31
N ILE A 5 -5.99 -6.40 4.60
CA ILE A 5 -6.51 -7.40 5.55
C ILE A 5 -7.86 -6.91 6.06
N TYR A 6 -8.85 -7.79 5.98
CA TYR A 6 -10.23 -7.56 6.41
C TYR A 6 -10.54 -8.45 7.59
N TYR A 7 -11.36 -7.92 8.50
CA TYR A 7 -11.71 -8.64 9.71
C TYR A 7 -13.06 -8.20 10.25
N ASP A 8 -13.81 -9.15 10.79
CA ASP A 8 -15.02 -8.91 11.55
C ASP A 8 -15.20 -9.93 12.67
N ALA A 9 -15.99 -9.52 13.66
CA ALA A 9 -16.42 -10.38 14.74
C ALA A 9 -17.92 -10.18 14.98
N SER A 10 -18.65 -11.28 15.09
CA SER A 10 -20.08 -11.28 15.33
C SER A 10 -20.47 -12.06 16.58
N ARG A 11 -21.40 -11.50 17.35
CA ARG A 11 -22.10 -12.17 18.44
C ARG A 11 -23.38 -11.42 18.80
N SER A 12 -24.24 -12.05 19.60
CA SER A 12 -25.53 -11.47 20.00
C SER A 12 -25.42 -10.31 20.99
N THR A 13 -24.34 -10.24 21.77
CA THR A 13 -24.09 -9.18 22.76
C THR A 13 -23.08 -8.16 22.25
N PRO A 14 -23.32 -6.85 22.41
CA PRO A 14 -22.35 -5.83 22.02
C PRO A 14 -21.03 -5.95 22.80
N LEU A 15 -19.99 -5.24 22.35
CA LEU A 15 -18.75 -5.10 23.12
C LEU A 15 -19.06 -4.46 24.48
N THR A 16 -18.49 -5.01 25.55
CA THR A 16 -18.54 -4.38 26.87
C THR A 16 -17.57 -3.19 26.92
N PRO A 17 -17.74 -2.26 27.87
CA PRO A 17 -16.79 -1.17 28.07
C PRO A 17 -15.37 -1.64 28.35
N GLU A 18 -15.22 -2.76 29.08
CA GLU A 18 -13.92 -3.36 29.41
C GLU A 18 -13.23 -3.95 28.17
N GLU A 19 -13.98 -4.65 27.32
CA GLU A 19 -13.49 -5.17 26.04
C GLU A 19 -13.06 -4.02 25.14
N GLN A 20 -13.91 -2.99 24.97
CA GLN A 20 -13.57 -1.83 24.14
C GLN A 20 -12.28 -1.14 24.65
N LYS A 21 -12.16 -0.93 25.96
CA LYS A 21 -10.95 -0.33 26.55
C LYS A 21 -9.71 -1.20 26.32
N ALA A 22 -9.85 -2.52 26.37
CA ALA A 22 -8.75 -3.45 26.10
C ALA A 22 -8.33 -3.40 24.63
N ILE A 23 -9.30 -3.34 23.70
CA ILE A 23 -9.05 -3.17 22.27
C ILE A 23 -8.32 -1.85 22.01
N ASP A 24 -8.80 -0.73 22.56
CA ASP A 24 -8.18 0.58 22.39
C ASP A 24 -6.72 0.58 22.87
N ALA A 25 -6.44 -0.08 24.00
CA ALA A 25 -5.08 -0.22 24.52
C ALA A 25 -4.16 -1.06 23.61
N ILE A 26 -4.70 -2.10 22.96
CA ILE A 26 -3.96 -2.91 21.98
C ILE A 26 -3.66 -2.06 20.73
N VAL A 27 -4.66 -1.36 20.18
CA VAL A 27 -4.46 -0.51 19.00
C VAL A 27 -3.41 0.57 19.25
N GLU A 28 -3.45 1.22 20.42
CA GLU A 28 -2.44 2.21 20.81
C GLU A 28 -1.05 1.57 20.97
N LYS A 29 -0.95 0.40 21.62
CA LYS A 29 0.31 -0.34 21.79
C LYS A 29 0.99 -0.66 20.47
N TYR A 30 0.21 -0.97 19.43
CA TYR A 30 0.73 -1.36 18.11
C TYR A 30 0.76 -0.21 17.09
N SER A 31 0.40 1.01 17.50
CA SER A 31 0.34 2.18 16.64
C SER A 31 1.66 2.40 15.88
N VAL A 32 1.52 2.52 14.55
CA VAL A 32 2.61 2.81 13.60
C VAL A 32 2.70 4.30 13.28
N ALA A 33 1.91 5.17 13.93
CA ALA A 33 1.79 6.58 13.55
C ALA A 33 3.16 7.30 13.47
N LYS A 34 4.03 7.06 14.45
CA LYS A 34 5.40 7.62 14.46
C LYS A 34 6.28 7.05 13.35
N GLU A 35 6.12 5.77 13.03
CA GLU A 35 6.88 5.09 11.97
C GLU A 35 6.46 5.61 10.59
N ILE A 36 5.18 5.93 10.42
CA ILE A 36 4.62 6.59 9.22
C ILE A 36 5.14 8.03 9.12
N GLU A 37 5.07 8.82 10.20
CA GLU A 37 5.62 10.19 10.23
C GLU A 37 7.11 10.20 9.84
N GLN A 38 7.89 9.29 10.41
CA GLN A 38 9.31 9.15 10.08
C GLN A 38 9.53 8.79 8.60
N PHE A 39 8.69 7.91 8.04
CA PHE A 39 8.75 7.56 6.63
C PHE A 39 8.46 8.78 5.73
N LEU A 40 7.45 9.57 6.06
CA LEU A 40 7.11 10.79 5.31
C LEU A 40 8.23 11.84 5.35
N GLU A 41 8.98 11.92 6.44
CA GLU A 41 10.10 12.87 6.60
C GLU A 41 11.40 12.38 5.95
N THR A 42 11.71 11.09 6.06
CA THR A 42 13.05 10.55 5.76
C THR A 42 13.08 9.54 4.61
N GLY A 43 11.93 9.02 4.20
CA GLY A 43 11.80 7.90 3.26
C GLY A 43 12.14 6.54 3.88
N VAL A 44 12.40 6.47 5.20
CA VAL A 44 12.72 5.24 5.95
C VAL A 44 11.70 5.04 7.06
N GLY A 45 11.06 3.87 7.13
CA GLY A 45 10.07 3.56 8.16
C GLY A 45 8.93 2.68 7.64
N TRP A 46 7.77 2.79 8.29
CA TRP A 46 6.58 2.03 7.92
C TRP A 46 5.89 2.66 6.71
N ARG A 47 5.72 1.87 5.64
CA ARG A 47 5.07 2.31 4.39
C ARG A 47 3.57 1.99 4.31
N GLY A 48 3.09 1.08 5.17
CA GLY A 48 1.68 0.68 5.18
C GLY A 48 0.78 1.64 5.93
N GLU A 49 -0.49 1.28 6.03
CA GLU A 49 -1.47 2.02 6.84
C GLU A 49 -1.34 1.64 8.33
N GLY A 50 -1.97 2.42 9.20
CA GLY A 50 -2.20 2.03 10.59
C GLY A 50 -3.41 1.13 10.72
N PHE A 51 -3.46 0.33 11.79
CA PHE A 51 -4.60 -0.56 12.05
C PHE A 51 -5.91 0.22 12.19
N ASP A 52 -6.90 -0.04 11.32
CA ASP A 52 -8.13 0.75 11.24
C ASP A 52 -9.40 -0.04 11.57
N ILE A 53 -10.12 0.40 12.60
CA ILE A 53 -11.41 -0.17 13.00
C ILE A 53 -12.53 0.67 12.42
N SER A 54 -13.42 0.04 11.66
CA SER A 54 -14.56 0.73 11.09
C SER A 54 -15.51 1.26 12.18
N PRO A 55 -16.01 2.50 12.02
CA PRO A 55 -17.02 3.07 12.91
C PRO A 55 -18.28 2.20 13.02
N PRO A 56 -18.96 2.17 14.19
CA PRO A 56 -20.12 1.31 14.42
C PRO A 56 -21.26 1.46 13.40
N GLN A 57 -21.46 2.65 12.84
CA GLN A 57 -22.53 2.93 11.87
C GLN A 57 -22.36 2.19 10.52
N PHE A 58 -21.16 1.70 10.22
CA PHE A 58 -20.89 0.94 9.00
C PHE A 58 -20.97 -0.58 9.21
N ARG A 59 -21.30 -1.02 10.43
CA ARG A 59 -21.37 -2.44 10.77
C ARG A 59 -22.68 -3.06 10.34
N LYS A 60 -22.62 -4.29 9.83
CA LYS A 60 -23.81 -5.09 9.56
C LYS A 60 -24.50 -5.46 10.88
N PRO A 61 -25.82 -5.70 10.90
CA PRO A 61 -26.50 -6.22 12.09
C PRO A 61 -25.84 -7.50 12.62
N GLY A 62 -25.56 -7.56 13.92
CA GLY A 62 -24.89 -8.70 14.57
C GLY A 62 -23.35 -8.65 14.56
N VAL A 63 -22.75 -7.74 13.78
CA VAL A 63 -21.31 -7.50 13.78
C VAL A 63 -20.96 -6.49 14.87
N ILE A 64 -20.12 -6.91 15.82
CA ILE A 64 -19.73 -6.11 16.99
C ILE A 64 -18.39 -5.40 16.80
N PHE A 65 -17.54 -5.94 15.93
CA PHE A 65 -16.22 -5.42 15.60
C PHE A 65 -15.97 -5.66 14.11
N GLN A 66 -15.43 -4.69 13.38
CA GLN A 66 -15.00 -4.89 11.99
C GLN A 66 -13.96 -3.83 11.61
N GLY A 67 -13.16 -4.11 10.59
CA GLY A 67 -12.23 -3.16 10.03
C GLY A 67 -11.55 -3.69 8.76
N ALA A 68 -10.74 -2.83 8.17
CA ALA A 68 -9.91 -3.15 7.03
C ALA A 68 -8.65 -2.31 7.11
N THR A 69 -7.48 -2.93 6.93
CA THR A 69 -6.20 -2.22 6.99
C THR A 69 -5.42 -2.50 5.70
N GLY A 70 -5.02 -1.44 4.98
CA GLY A 70 -4.22 -1.56 3.78
C GLY A 70 -2.84 -2.14 4.06
N LEU A 71 -2.40 -3.05 3.18
CA LEU A 71 -1.08 -3.66 3.21
C LEU A 71 -0.15 -2.96 2.20
N PRO A 72 1.13 -2.73 2.55
CA PRO A 72 2.14 -2.25 1.60
C PRO A 72 2.38 -3.30 0.51
N LEU A 73 2.64 -2.84 -0.71
CA LEU A 73 2.81 -3.70 -1.90
C LEU A 73 4.12 -3.42 -2.64
N GLU A 74 4.99 -2.58 -2.08
CA GLU A 74 6.27 -2.22 -2.69
C GLU A 74 7.23 -3.41 -2.74
N THR A 75 7.22 -4.28 -1.73
CA THR A 75 8.00 -5.52 -1.69
C THR A 75 7.24 -6.64 -0.98
N THR A 76 7.47 -7.89 -1.39
CA THR A 76 6.93 -9.08 -0.72
C THR A 76 7.29 -9.09 0.77
N GLN A 77 8.50 -8.69 1.12
CA GLN A 77 8.93 -8.65 2.52
C GLN A 77 8.13 -7.63 3.35
N GLU A 78 7.87 -6.42 2.82
CA GLU A 78 7.06 -5.42 3.52
C GLU A 78 5.61 -5.89 3.66
N TYR A 79 5.04 -6.48 2.61
CA TYR A 79 3.72 -7.09 2.64
C TYR A 79 3.59 -8.16 3.73
N VAL A 80 4.48 -9.15 3.73
CA VAL A 80 4.49 -10.24 4.72
C VAL A 80 4.68 -9.73 6.13
N THR A 81 5.58 -8.76 6.31
CA THR A 81 5.86 -8.16 7.62
C THR A 81 4.61 -7.43 8.14
N ALA A 82 3.91 -6.71 7.27
CA ALA A 82 2.69 -6.01 7.64
C ALA A 82 1.53 -6.96 7.96
N ALA A 83 1.30 -7.95 7.09
CA ALA A 83 0.28 -8.95 7.29
C ALA A 83 0.49 -9.72 8.62
N LYS A 84 1.73 -10.13 8.92
CA LYS A 84 2.07 -10.78 10.21
C LYS A 84 1.84 -9.86 11.40
N ARG A 85 2.21 -8.58 11.30
CA ARG A 85 1.97 -7.60 12.38
C ARG A 85 0.47 -7.44 12.65
N TRP A 86 -0.36 -7.34 11.61
CA TRP A 86 -1.81 -7.22 11.79
C TRP A 86 -2.48 -8.51 12.27
N CYS A 87 -2.00 -9.69 11.85
CA CYS A 87 -2.42 -10.95 12.45
C CYS A 87 -2.11 -11.01 13.96
N GLN A 88 -0.97 -10.46 14.39
CA GLN A 88 -0.64 -10.37 15.81
C GLN A 88 -1.59 -9.43 16.57
N VAL A 89 -1.93 -8.27 16.01
CA VAL A 89 -2.91 -7.35 16.61
C VAL A 89 -4.28 -8.03 16.73
N LEU A 90 -4.76 -8.65 15.65
CA LEU A 90 -6.03 -9.37 15.63
C LEU A 90 -6.04 -10.55 16.60
N THR A 91 -4.89 -11.19 16.80
CA THR A 91 -4.75 -12.25 17.80
C THR A 91 -4.96 -11.73 19.22
N GLU A 92 -4.32 -10.60 19.58
CA GLU A 92 -4.52 -9.99 20.89
C GLU A 92 -5.97 -9.52 21.08
N ILE A 93 -6.58 -8.94 20.05
CA ILE A 93 -7.99 -8.49 20.09
C ILE A 93 -8.96 -9.67 20.23
N ARG A 94 -8.81 -10.75 19.45
CA ARG A 94 -9.69 -11.92 19.56
C ARG A 94 -9.68 -12.51 20.96
N ARG A 95 -8.51 -12.54 21.61
CA ARG A 95 -8.37 -13.03 22.98
C ARG A 95 -9.08 -12.15 24.03
N THR A 96 -9.33 -10.86 23.74
CA THR A 96 -10.07 -9.97 24.65
C THR A 96 -11.58 -9.99 24.44
N VAL A 97 -12.06 -10.52 23.31
CA VAL A 97 -13.50 -10.58 22.96
C VAL A 97 -13.96 -12.04 22.86
N PRO A 98 -14.14 -12.73 24.00
CA PRO A 98 -14.56 -14.12 24.01
C PRO A 98 -16.01 -14.29 23.50
N GLY A 99 -16.31 -15.48 22.99
CA GLY A 99 -17.66 -15.84 22.56
C GLY A 99 -18.13 -15.13 21.29
N ALA A 100 -17.22 -14.52 20.54
CA ALA A 100 -17.49 -14.02 19.19
C ALA A 100 -17.02 -15.02 18.13
N GLU A 101 -17.75 -15.10 17.04
CA GLU A 101 -17.30 -15.72 15.80
C GLU A 101 -16.51 -14.70 15.00
N TRP A 102 -15.36 -15.11 14.48
CA TRP A 102 -14.40 -14.22 13.81
C TRP A 102 -14.15 -14.67 12.39
N SER A 103 -14.11 -13.72 11.45
CA SER A 103 -13.58 -13.91 10.10
C SER A 103 -12.39 -12.97 9.92
N VAL A 104 -11.29 -13.49 9.37
CA VAL A 104 -10.12 -12.70 8.98
C VAL A 104 -9.66 -13.21 7.61
N HIS A 105 -9.48 -12.31 6.66
CA HIS A 105 -9.04 -12.66 5.31
C HIS A 105 -8.18 -11.54 4.70
N ILE A 106 -7.36 -11.90 3.73
CA ILE A 106 -6.73 -10.95 2.81
C ILE A 106 -7.26 -11.26 1.42
N GLU A 107 -7.89 -10.28 0.77
CA GLU A 107 -8.65 -10.49 -0.46
C GLU A 107 -9.62 -11.68 -0.34
N ASP A 108 -9.47 -12.70 -1.18
CA ASP A 108 -10.33 -13.90 -1.17
C ASP A 108 -9.76 -15.04 -0.30
N THR A 109 -8.68 -14.79 0.45
CA THR A 109 -7.95 -15.81 1.19
C THR A 109 -8.16 -15.67 2.69
N ASP A 110 -8.86 -16.63 3.29
CA ASP A 110 -9.06 -16.71 4.74
C ASP A 110 -7.75 -16.98 5.49
N ILE A 111 -7.60 -16.33 6.64
CA ILE A 111 -6.51 -16.57 7.60
C ILE A 111 -7.08 -17.38 8.76
N PRO A 112 -6.72 -18.68 8.87
CA PRO A 112 -7.28 -19.53 9.89
C PRO A 112 -6.79 -19.13 11.28
N TRP A 113 -7.65 -19.37 12.26
CA TRP A 113 -7.27 -19.36 13.66
C TRP A 113 -6.68 -20.71 14.05
N ASP A 114 -5.45 -20.70 14.52
CA ASP A 114 -4.78 -21.85 15.10
C ASP A 114 -5.20 -21.97 16.57
N GLU A 115 -5.95 -23.02 16.89
CA GLU A 115 -6.40 -23.29 18.26
C GLU A 115 -5.27 -23.76 19.20
N GLU A 116 -4.19 -24.35 18.68
CA GLU A 116 -3.05 -24.78 19.50
C GLU A 116 -2.21 -23.56 19.90
N GLN A 117 -1.94 -22.67 18.95
CA GLN A 117 -1.17 -21.43 19.19
C GLN A 117 -2.03 -20.30 19.75
N GLN A 118 -3.36 -20.46 19.71
CA GLN A 118 -4.34 -19.42 20.02
C GLN A 118 -4.04 -18.13 19.22
N ALA A 119 -3.76 -18.26 17.93
CA ALA A 119 -3.28 -17.14 17.09
C ALA A 119 -3.74 -17.26 15.64
N TYR A 120 -3.80 -16.12 14.95
CA TYR A 120 -3.89 -16.11 13.48
C TYR A 120 -2.50 -16.37 12.90
N VAL A 121 -2.40 -17.40 12.07
CA VAL A 121 -1.14 -17.83 11.45
C VAL A 121 -1.24 -17.65 9.95
N LEU A 122 -0.30 -16.90 9.39
CA LEU A 122 -0.11 -16.82 7.94
C LEU A 122 0.76 -18.00 7.51
N GLU A 123 0.17 -18.94 6.78
CA GLU A 123 0.92 -20.03 6.15
C GLU A 123 1.75 -19.48 4.98
N GLU A 124 2.94 -20.06 4.76
CA GLU A 124 3.87 -19.63 3.70
C GLU A 124 3.25 -19.73 2.29
N TYR A 125 2.30 -20.66 2.09
CA TYR A 125 1.62 -20.88 0.81
C TYR A 125 0.61 -19.78 0.41
N ASN A 126 0.17 -18.92 1.34
CA ASN A 126 -0.71 -17.78 1.03
C ASN A 126 0.03 -16.62 0.32
N LEU A 127 1.34 -16.75 0.10
CA LEU A 127 2.19 -15.71 -0.48
C LEU A 127 2.62 -16.03 -1.90
N GLU A 128 2.64 -17.30 -2.29
CA GLU A 128 3.06 -17.75 -3.63
C GLU A 128 2.03 -17.38 -4.70
N GLU A 129 0.75 -17.27 -4.36
CA GLU A 129 -0.32 -16.84 -5.29
C GLU A 129 -0.21 -15.35 -5.68
N LEU A 130 0.53 -14.55 -4.90
CA LEU A 130 0.85 -13.15 -5.21
C LEU A 130 2.15 -12.98 -6.00
N GLU A 131 3.00 -14.01 -6.08
CA GLU A 131 4.23 -14.01 -6.89
C GLU A 131 3.95 -14.35 -8.36
N GLU A 132 2.80 -14.93 -8.70
CA GLU A 132 2.47 -15.31 -10.09
C GLU A 132 2.11 -14.10 -11.00
N TYR A 133 2.06 -12.88 -10.44
CA TYR A 133 1.68 -11.66 -11.18
C TYR A 133 2.84 -10.72 -11.55
N ASP A 134 4.10 -11.15 -11.43
CA ASP A 134 5.23 -10.28 -11.77
C ASP A 134 6.28 -10.95 -12.68
N VAL A 135 5.85 -11.41 -13.87
CA VAL A 135 6.72 -11.47 -15.06
C VAL A 135 5.90 -11.28 -16.35
N GLU A 136 5.42 -10.06 -16.64
CA GLU A 136 5.56 -9.59 -18.02
C GLU A 136 6.95 -8.98 -18.13
N GLU A 137 7.91 -9.76 -18.66
CA GLU A 137 9.14 -9.20 -19.20
C GLU A 137 8.74 -8.13 -20.23
N GLU A 138 8.70 -6.85 -19.83
CA GLU A 138 8.69 -5.78 -20.80
C GLU A 138 10.00 -5.89 -21.58
N GLU A 139 9.93 -6.45 -22.79
CA GLU A 139 11.03 -6.43 -23.73
C GLU A 139 11.58 -5.00 -23.80
N PRO A 140 12.92 -4.81 -23.80
CA PRO A 140 13.50 -3.48 -23.81
C PRO A 140 12.98 -2.68 -25.01
N VAL A 141 12.18 -1.66 -24.71
CA VAL A 141 11.62 -0.74 -25.72
C VAL A 141 12.79 -0.11 -26.48
N GLN A 142 13.02 -0.59 -27.69
CA GLN A 142 13.95 0.00 -28.63
C GLN A 142 13.62 1.50 -28.77
N PRO A 143 14.59 2.42 -28.63
CA PRO A 143 14.32 3.84 -28.70
C PRO A 143 13.69 4.19 -30.06
N LYS A 144 12.48 4.76 -30.04
CA LYS A 144 11.81 5.26 -31.25
C LYS A 144 12.78 6.15 -32.04
N PRO A 145 12.94 5.93 -33.36
CA PRO A 145 13.78 6.81 -34.17
C PRO A 145 13.23 8.24 -34.10
N ALA A 146 14.12 9.19 -33.85
CA ALA A 146 13.78 10.60 -33.75
C ALA A 146 12.95 11.05 -34.97
N PRO A 147 11.88 11.85 -34.77
CA PRO A 147 11.09 12.34 -35.89
C PRO A 147 11.98 13.14 -36.83
N LYS A 148 11.97 12.77 -38.12
CA LYS A 148 12.70 13.47 -39.18
C LYS A 148 12.27 14.94 -39.14
N ARG A 149 13.21 15.84 -38.84
CA ARG A 149 13.00 17.28 -38.94
C ARG A 149 12.53 17.60 -40.36
N SER A 150 11.29 18.03 -40.49
CA SER A 150 10.77 18.62 -41.72
C SER A 150 11.61 19.85 -42.08
N PRO A 151 11.95 20.08 -43.35
CA PRO A 151 12.81 21.20 -43.74
C PRO A 151 12.13 22.52 -43.37
N GLN A 152 12.78 23.30 -42.50
CA GLN A 152 12.37 24.66 -42.15
C GLN A 152 12.40 25.52 -43.41
N LYS A 153 11.23 26.03 -43.81
CA LYS A 153 11.10 27.06 -44.84
C LYS A 153 11.84 28.31 -44.36
N LYS A 154 12.87 28.74 -45.10
CA LYS A 154 13.60 29.98 -44.83
C LYS A 154 12.68 31.18 -45.08
N PRO A 155 12.48 32.10 -44.13
CA PRO A 155 11.76 33.34 -44.40
C PRO A 155 12.60 34.23 -45.33
N TRP A 156 11.94 34.77 -46.34
CA TRP A 156 12.48 35.75 -47.28
C TRP A 156 12.57 37.11 -46.55
N TYR A 157 13.50 37.97 -46.95
CA TYR A 157 13.93 39.25 -46.32
C TYR A 157 15.10 39.15 -45.35
N LEU A 158 16.31 39.36 -45.88
CA LEU A 158 17.34 40.23 -45.29
C LEU A 158 18.29 40.67 -46.42
N PRO A 159 18.12 41.89 -46.96
CA PRO A 159 19.07 42.49 -47.89
C PRO A 159 20.15 43.28 -47.13
N ILE A 160 21.38 43.20 -47.64
CA ILE A 160 22.48 44.18 -47.51
C ILE A 160 23.11 44.31 -46.11
N LEU A 161 24.25 43.63 -45.90
CA LEU A 161 25.46 44.25 -45.32
C LEU A 161 26.68 43.34 -45.55
N ASN A 162 27.25 43.37 -46.77
CA ASN A 162 28.64 42.94 -47.00
C ASN A 162 29.19 43.47 -48.34
N PHE A 163 28.94 44.76 -48.62
CA PHE A 163 29.48 45.44 -49.83
C PHE A 163 30.54 46.51 -49.50
N LEU A 164 31.17 46.47 -48.32
CA LEU A 164 32.14 47.49 -47.89
C LEU A 164 33.42 46.90 -47.27
N ARG A 165 33.99 45.87 -47.91
CA ARG A 165 35.37 45.43 -47.65
C ARG A 165 36.17 45.02 -48.90
N MET A 166 35.77 45.53 -50.07
CA MET A 166 36.35 45.12 -51.36
C MET A 166 36.64 46.30 -52.32
N LEU A 167 36.90 47.50 -51.79
CA LEU A 167 37.19 48.68 -52.63
C LEU A 167 38.44 49.50 -52.23
N PHE A 168 39.32 48.98 -51.38
CA PHE A 168 40.65 49.60 -51.21
C PHE A 168 41.77 48.55 -51.13
N PRO A 169 42.44 48.24 -52.25
CA PRO A 169 43.73 47.57 -52.25
C PRO A 169 44.87 48.55 -51.90
N SER A 170 45.88 48.02 -51.20
CA SER A 170 47.15 48.57 -50.68
C SER A 170 47.75 49.83 -51.31
N LYS A 171 48.30 50.70 -50.44
CA LYS A 171 49.75 51.00 -50.40
C LYS A 171 50.23 51.05 -48.97
#